data_AF-A0A2H0QRC2-F1
#
_entry.id   AF-A0A2H0QRC2-F1
#
_cell.length_a   1.000
_cell.length_b   1.000
_cell.length_c   1.000
_cell.angle_alpha   90.00
_cell.angle_beta   90.00
_cell.angle_gamma   90.00
#
_symmetry.space_group_name_H-M   'P 1'
#
loop_
_entity.id
_entity.type
_entity.pdbx_description
1 polymer ?
#
loop_
_entity_poly.entity_id
_entity_poly.type
_entity_poly.pdbx_seq_one_letter_code
_entity_poly.pdbx_strand_id
1 'polypeptide(L)'
;MTSDARRPIILPFHLFLVLSLSLLCFILAVLFHQTQVDVSLARLFYTGGAKWLYQDSFWTETILHKGGMKLIIIGFSIYILKFIYELYQKKLTREQKVEKIYFLLTYILTVTVIGLLKKQTTLPCPWHVKEFDGPRDFQAIWTLFNSLYPKGNCFPAGHASAGYGLFVLYFAKSLYQRSSLKYLLPGLTLGLIFGISQQFRGAHFLSHDLITVTLCLLLPLTVTYTLHFLRKR
;
A
#
# COMPACT_ATOMS: atom_id res chain seq x y z
N MET A 1 14.18 -40.99 -3.96
CA MET A 1 13.13 -40.53 -3.01
C MET A 1 13.06 -39.02 -3.07
N THR A 2 12.26 -38.49 -4.00
CA THR A 2 12.03 -37.05 -4.18
C THR A 2 11.14 -36.56 -3.04
N SER A 3 11.69 -35.83 -2.07
CA SER A 3 10.90 -35.25 -0.99
C SER A 3 9.86 -34.28 -1.57
N ASP A 4 8.62 -34.74 -1.72
CA ASP A 4 7.41 -33.95 -1.96
C ASP A 4 7.04 -33.11 -0.72
N ALA A 5 8.04 -32.48 -0.10
CA ALA A 5 7.90 -31.68 1.11
C ALA A 5 8.12 -30.19 0.79
N ARG A 6 7.33 -29.64 -0.14
CA ARG A 6 7.30 -28.18 -0.40
C ARG A 6 5.92 -27.62 -0.08
N ARG A 7 5.57 -27.47 1.20
CA ARG A 7 4.34 -26.76 1.57
C ARG A 7 4.63 -25.63 2.54
N PRO A 8 4.75 -24.42 2.00
CA PRO A 8 3.70 -23.46 2.30
C PRO A 8 3.41 -22.48 1.14
N ILE A 9 2.14 -22.09 1.08
CA ILE A 9 1.50 -21.28 0.04
C ILE A 9 0.45 -20.35 0.65
N ILE A 10 0.56 -20.06 1.95
CA ILE A 10 -0.52 -19.50 2.80
C ILE A 10 -1.50 -20.62 3.20
N LEU A 11 -1.78 -20.69 4.50
CA LEU A 11 -2.76 -21.63 5.05
C LEU A 11 -4.18 -21.22 4.61
N PRO A 12 -5.11 -22.17 4.39
CA PRO A 12 -6.48 -21.84 3.98
C PRO A 12 -7.14 -20.77 4.86
N PHE A 13 -6.93 -20.85 6.18
CA PHE A 13 -7.40 -19.86 7.13
C PHE A 13 -6.83 -18.45 6.86
N HIS A 14 -5.52 -18.34 6.62
CA HIS A 14 -4.89 -17.04 6.32
C HIS A 14 -5.30 -16.50 4.95
N LEU A 15 -5.51 -17.38 3.96
CA LEU A 15 -6.05 -16.97 2.66
C LEU A 15 -7.44 -16.33 2.85
N PHE A 16 -8.33 -17.04 3.55
CA PHE A 16 -9.66 -16.56 3.85
C PHE A 16 -9.61 -15.22 4.60
N LEU A 17 -8.72 -15.10 5.59
CA LEU A 17 -8.52 -13.86 6.34
C LEU A 17 -8.05 -12.71 5.44
N VAL A 18 -7.04 -12.92 4.58
CA VAL A 18 -6.52 -11.89 3.67
C VAL A 18 -7.61 -11.46 2.69
N LEU A 19 -8.33 -12.40 2.08
CA LEU A 19 -9.42 -12.10 1.14
C LEU A 19 -10.56 -11.36 1.84
N SER A 20 -10.96 -11.80 3.04
CA SER A 20 -12.01 -11.16 3.82
C SER A 20 -11.63 -9.74 4.23
N LEU A 21 -10.38 -9.53 4.66
CA LEU A 21 -9.87 -8.20 5.01
C LEU A 21 -9.80 -7.30 3.78
N SER A 22 -9.29 -7.79 2.65
CA SER A 22 -9.27 -7.04 1.39
C SER A 22 -10.69 -6.67 0.93
N LEU A 23 -11.64 -7.60 1.01
CA LEU A 23 -13.02 -7.36 0.65
C LEU A 23 -13.67 -6.33 1.59
N LEU A 24 -13.45 -6.45 2.91
CA LEU A 24 -13.95 -5.50 3.88
C LEU A 24 -13.39 -4.09 3.63
N CYS A 25 -12.08 -3.95 3.45
CA CYS A 25 -11.46 -2.67 3.14
C CYS A 25 -12.00 -2.08 1.83
N PHE A 26 -12.19 -2.90 0.80
CA PHE A 26 -12.77 -2.47 -0.47
C PHE A 26 -14.20 -1.96 -0.29
N ILE A 27 -15.07 -2.74 0.37
CA ILE A 27 -16.46 -2.37 0.63
C ILE A 27 -16.52 -1.07 1.44
N LEU A 28 -15.74 -0.96 2.52
CA LEU A 28 -15.68 0.25 3.33
C LEU A 28 -15.19 1.45 2.52
N ALA A 29 -14.19 1.28 1.65
CA ALA A 29 -13.71 2.37 0.81
C ALA A 29 -14.78 2.88 -0.16
N VAL A 30 -15.50 1.97 -0.81
CA VAL A 30 -16.60 2.33 -1.72
C VAL A 30 -17.72 3.02 -0.95
N LEU A 31 -18.12 2.46 0.19
CA LEU A 31 -19.16 3.06 1.04
C LEU A 31 -18.73 4.44 1.54
N PHE A 32 -17.50 4.61 2.01
CA PHE A 32 -17.03 5.88 2.57
C PHE A 32 -16.91 6.99 1.53
N HIS A 33 -16.56 6.62 0.29
CA HIS A 33 -16.47 7.55 -0.83
C HIS A 33 -17.83 7.91 -1.43
N GLN A 34 -18.78 6.97 -1.47
CA GLN A 34 -20.14 7.23 -1.97
C GLN A 34 -21.02 7.97 -0.95
N THR A 35 -20.72 7.80 0.34
CA THR A 35 -21.37 8.52 1.42
C THR A 35 -20.56 9.76 1.81
N GLN A 36 -21.06 10.53 2.78
CA GLN A 36 -20.36 11.73 3.27
C GLN A 36 -19.27 11.41 4.31
N VAL A 37 -18.91 10.13 4.52
CA VAL A 37 -17.96 9.74 5.57
C VAL A 37 -16.57 10.30 5.30
N ASP A 38 -16.06 10.17 4.07
CA ASP A 38 -14.75 10.72 3.68
C ASP A 38 -14.68 12.24 3.94
N VAL A 39 -15.71 12.97 3.52
CA VAL A 39 -15.81 14.43 3.71
C VAL A 39 -15.94 14.78 5.20
N SER A 40 -16.76 14.05 5.95
CA SER A 40 -16.99 14.30 7.38
C SER A 40 -15.72 14.09 8.20
N LEU A 41 -14.97 13.02 7.93
CA LEU A 41 -13.70 12.75 8.58
C LEU A 41 -12.63 13.77 8.20
N ALA A 42 -12.52 14.11 6.91
CA ALA A 42 -11.56 15.11 6.46
C ALA A 42 -11.84 16.50 7.06
N ARG A 43 -13.12 16.85 7.28
CA ARG A 43 -13.52 18.12 7.92
C ARG A 43 -12.97 18.30 9.34
N LEU A 44 -12.68 17.21 10.07
CA LEU A 44 -12.08 17.28 11.41
C LEU A 44 -10.68 17.93 11.41
N PHE A 45 -9.99 17.90 10.27
CA PHE A 45 -8.61 18.41 10.14
C PHE A 45 -8.51 19.67 9.28
N TYR A 46 -9.62 20.12 8.69
CA TYR A 46 -9.66 21.31 7.86
C TYR A 46 -9.92 22.56 8.71
N THR A 47 -9.17 23.64 8.44
CA THR A 47 -9.17 24.86 9.28
C THR A 47 -9.71 26.10 8.58
N GLY A 48 -10.15 25.99 7.31
CA GLY A 48 -10.67 27.12 6.53
C GLY A 48 -9.66 27.70 5.54
N GLY A 49 -10.15 28.29 4.44
CA GLY A 49 -9.32 28.98 3.44
C GLY A 49 -8.33 28.06 2.74
N ALA A 50 -8.75 26.84 2.40
CA ALA A 50 -7.93 25.75 1.86
C ALA A 50 -6.74 25.31 2.76
N LYS A 51 -6.76 25.63 4.06
CA LYS A 51 -5.73 25.23 5.02
C LYS A 51 -6.14 24.00 5.82
N TRP A 52 -5.14 23.22 6.20
CA TRP A 52 -5.29 22.01 7.02
C TRP A 52 -4.43 22.09 8.26
N LEU A 53 -4.91 21.50 9.36
CA LEU A 53 -4.36 21.58 10.70
C LEU A 53 -2.85 21.28 10.75
N TYR A 54 -2.39 20.33 9.93
CA TYR A 54 -0.99 19.93 9.87
C TYR A 54 -0.45 19.90 8.45
N GLN A 55 -0.93 20.73 7.51
CA GLN A 55 -0.46 20.69 6.11
C GLN A 55 1.06 20.88 5.98
N ASP A 56 1.55 21.94 6.64
CA ASP A 56 2.93 22.46 6.56
C ASP A 56 3.68 22.28 7.90
N SER A 57 3.17 21.41 8.78
CA SER A 57 3.84 21.17 10.06
C SER A 57 5.16 20.43 9.85
N PHE A 58 6.18 20.76 10.64
CA PHE A 58 7.48 20.10 10.59
C PHE A 58 7.35 18.56 10.70
N TRP A 59 6.47 18.08 11.56
CA TRP A 59 6.27 16.65 11.79
C TRP A 59 5.66 15.94 10.58
N THR A 60 4.57 16.46 10.03
CA THR A 60 3.84 15.81 8.93
C THR A 60 4.51 16.01 7.57
N GLU A 61 5.03 17.21 7.27
CA GLU A 61 5.64 17.52 5.98
C GLU A 61 7.12 17.09 5.92
N THR A 62 7.92 17.48 6.90
CA THR A 62 9.38 17.27 6.85
C THR A 62 9.73 15.87 7.32
N ILE A 63 9.19 15.42 8.45
CA ILE A 63 9.53 14.12 9.02
C ILE A 63 8.75 12.99 8.35
N LEU A 64 7.42 13.03 8.36
CA LEU A 64 6.60 11.89 7.91
C LEU A 64 6.44 11.81 6.38
N HIS A 65 6.28 12.95 5.70
CA HIS A 65 6.16 12.96 4.25
C HIS A 65 7.53 12.87 3.56
N LYS A 66 8.40 13.88 3.70
CA LYS A 66 9.71 13.88 3.03
C LYS A 66 10.69 12.88 3.68
N GLY A 67 10.79 12.91 5.00
CA GLY A 67 11.68 12.02 5.77
C GLY A 67 11.26 10.56 5.68
N GLY A 68 9.97 10.26 5.78
CA GLY A 68 9.43 8.90 5.69
C GLY A 68 9.79 8.22 4.37
N MET A 69 9.62 8.90 3.23
CA MET A 69 10.05 8.35 1.94
C MET A 69 11.56 8.13 1.87
N LYS A 70 12.36 9.08 2.39
CA LYS A 70 13.82 8.92 2.44
C LYS A 70 14.22 7.70 3.29
N LEU A 71 13.57 7.48 4.44
CA LEU A 71 13.83 6.33 5.30
C LEU A 71 13.49 5.02 4.60
N ILE A 72 12.38 4.94 3.86
CA ILE A 72 12.05 3.77 3.04
C ILE A 72 13.14 3.53 2.00
N ILE A 73 13.57 4.56 1.27
CA ILE A 73 14.63 4.44 0.25
C ILE A 73 15.94 3.97 0.88
N ILE A 74 16.37 4.59 1.98
CA ILE A 74 17.59 4.21 2.70
C ILE A 74 17.49 2.77 3.20
N GLY A 75 16.35 2.38 3.79
CA GLY A 75 16.10 1.02 4.26
C GLY A 75 16.19 -0.02 3.14
N PHE A 76 15.58 0.26 1.99
CA PHE A 76 15.67 -0.61 0.81
C PHE A 76 17.10 -0.67 0.25
N SER A 77 17.81 0.45 0.18
CA SER A 77 19.22 0.50 -0.25
C SER A 77 20.10 -0.36 0.65
N ILE A 78 19.97 -0.22 1.98
CA ILE A 78 20.70 -1.05 2.95
C ILE A 78 20.34 -2.53 2.78
N TYR A 79 19.05 -2.83 2.61
CA TYR A 79 18.60 -4.20 2.40
C TYR A 79 19.18 -4.84 1.13
N ILE A 80 19.22 -4.10 0.02
CA ILE A 80 19.80 -4.55 -1.27
C ILE A 80 21.32 -4.75 -1.12
N LEU A 81 22.03 -3.79 -0.52
CA LEU A 81 23.48 -3.92 -0.29
C LEU A 81 23.80 -5.13 0.58
N LYS A 82 23.04 -5.35 1.66
CA LYS A 82 23.17 -6.55 2.50
C LYS A 82 22.90 -7.82 1.70
N PHE A 83 21.87 -7.83 0.85
CA PHE A 83 21.56 -8.98 0.02
C PHE A 83 22.70 -9.30 -0.97
N ILE A 84 23.24 -8.28 -1.66
CA ILE A 84 24.39 -8.43 -2.55
C ILE A 84 25.61 -8.96 -1.80
N TYR A 85 25.90 -8.43 -0.61
CA TYR A 85 27.00 -8.90 0.22
C TYR A 85 26.84 -10.37 0.62
N GLU A 86 25.65 -10.79 1.06
CA GLU A 86 25.38 -12.19 1.41
C GLU A 86 25.43 -13.14 0.20
N LEU A 87 25.07 -12.66 -1.00
CA LEU A 87 25.25 -13.40 -2.26
C LEU A 87 26.74 -13.60 -2.57
N TYR A 88 27.54 -12.54 -2.48
CA TYR A 88 28.99 -12.59 -2.68
C TYR A 88 29.66 -13.58 -1.72
N GLN A 89 29.25 -13.54 -0.45
CA GLN A 89 29.74 -14.44 0.59
C GLN A 89 29.20 -15.87 0.49
N LYS A 90 28.33 -16.17 -0.50
CA LYS A 90 27.66 -17.47 -0.68
C LYS A 90 26.93 -17.96 0.59
N LYS A 91 26.47 -17.04 1.45
CA LYS A 91 25.85 -17.34 2.76
C LYS A 91 24.37 -17.74 2.68
N LEU A 92 23.74 -17.59 1.52
CA LEU A 92 22.30 -17.78 1.36
C LEU A 92 21.94 -19.14 0.77
N THR A 93 20.96 -19.80 1.40
CA THR A 93 20.31 -20.97 0.79
C THR A 93 19.50 -20.57 -0.43
N ARG A 94 19.14 -21.54 -1.27
CA ARG A 94 18.28 -21.30 -2.43
C ARG A 94 16.94 -20.68 -2.03
N GLU A 95 16.31 -21.15 -0.94
CA GLU A 95 15.04 -20.58 -0.47
C GLU A 95 15.21 -19.12 -0.08
N GLN A 96 16.24 -18.79 0.70
CA GLN A 96 16.50 -17.42 1.15
C GLN A 96 16.71 -16.47 -0.04
N LYS A 97 17.41 -16.90 -1.09
CA LYS A 97 17.56 -16.09 -2.31
C LYS A 97 16.21 -15.82 -2.97
N VAL A 98 15.36 -16.85 -3.11
CA VAL A 98 14.04 -16.70 -3.71
C VAL A 98 13.13 -15.82 -2.86
N GLU A 99 13.11 -15.99 -1.54
CA GLU A 99 12.33 -15.12 -0.63
C GLU A 99 12.70 -13.65 -0.80
N LYS A 100 14.01 -13.34 -0.84
CA LYS A 100 14.50 -11.97 -0.97
C LYS A 100 14.21 -11.35 -2.33
N ILE A 101 14.40 -12.11 -3.41
CA ILE A 101 14.05 -11.68 -4.77
C ILE A 101 12.54 -11.45 -4.90
N TYR A 102 11.75 -12.40 -4.40
CA TYR A 102 10.30 -12.27 -4.38
C TYR A 102 9.87 -11.01 -3.62
N PHE A 103 10.44 -10.76 -2.44
CA PHE A 103 10.14 -9.57 -1.66
C PHE A 103 10.41 -8.29 -2.45
N LEU A 104 11.60 -8.15 -3.03
CA LEU A 104 11.99 -6.96 -3.79
C LEU A 104 11.09 -6.74 -5.00
N LEU A 105 10.94 -7.76 -5.85
CA LEU A 105 10.18 -7.63 -7.09
C LEU A 105 8.69 -7.40 -6.83
N THR A 106 8.11 -8.12 -5.87
CA THR A 106 6.68 -7.99 -5.56
C THR A 106 6.38 -6.67 -4.86
N TYR A 107 7.27 -6.19 -3.99
CA TYR A 107 7.15 -4.85 -3.40
C TYR A 107 7.21 -3.76 -4.48
N ILE A 108 8.23 -3.80 -5.35
CA ILE A 108 8.38 -2.83 -6.45
C ILE A 108 7.16 -2.86 -7.36
N LEU A 109 6.69 -4.04 -7.75
CA LEU A 109 5.46 -4.21 -8.52
C LEU A 109 4.27 -3.53 -7.83
N THR A 110 4.06 -3.83 -6.54
CA THR A 110 2.93 -3.32 -5.75
C THR A 110 2.91 -1.80 -5.71
N VAL A 111 4.02 -1.16 -5.32
CA VAL A 111 4.09 0.31 -5.21
C VAL A 111 4.04 0.96 -6.60
N THR A 112 4.58 0.31 -7.64
CA THR A 112 4.54 0.81 -9.01
C THR A 112 3.12 0.80 -9.56
N VAL A 113 2.38 -0.30 -9.39
CA VAL A 113 0.97 -0.39 -9.82
C VAL A 113 0.15 0.70 -9.14
N ILE A 114 0.30 0.89 -7.84
CA ILE A 114 -0.41 1.94 -7.09
C ILE A 114 -0.02 3.34 -7.58
N GLY A 115 1.27 3.58 -7.82
CA GLY A 115 1.77 4.84 -8.37
C GLY A 115 1.26 5.14 -9.79
N LEU A 116 1.13 4.11 -10.63
CA LEU A 116 0.54 4.23 -11.98
C LEU A 116 -0.96 4.51 -11.90
N LEU A 117 -1.69 3.78 -11.05
CA LEU A 117 -3.12 4.04 -10.82
C LEU A 117 -3.33 5.47 -10.33
N LYS A 118 -2.53 5.95 -9.38
CA LYS A 118 -2.57 7.34 -8.89
C LYS A 118 -2.48 8.37 -10.01
N LYS A 119 -1.68 8.13 -11.04
CA LYS A 119 -1.51 9.02 -12.20
C LYS A 119 -2.64 8.89 -13.22
N GLN A 120 -3.37 7.78 -13.23
CA GLN A 120 -4.40 7.49 -14.22
C GLN A 120 -5.81 7.80 -13.75
N THR A 121 -6.04 7.86 -12.44
CA THR A 121 -7.36 8.10 -11.88
C THR A 121 -7.70 9.59 -11.84
N THR A 122 -8.99 9.89 -11.79
CA THR A 122 -9.55 11.26 -11.81
C THR A 122 -9.86 11.80 -10.41
N LEU A 123 -9.93 10.92 -9.38
CA LEU A 123 -10.36 11.32 -8.04
C LEU A 123 -9.38 12.31 -7.38
N PRO A 124 -9.85 13.50 -6.99
CA PRO A 124 -9.03 14.56 -6.41
C PRO A 124 -8.65 14.29 -4.95
N CYS A 125 -7.65 15.01 -4.44
CA CYS A 125 -7.34 15.05 -3.02
C CYS A 125 -8.29 15.97 -2.25
N PRO A 126 -8.48 15.77 -0.94
CA PRO A 126 -9.31 16.64 -0.10
C PRO A 126 -8.98 18.13 -0.26
N TRP A 127 -7.71 18.53 -0.24
CA TRP A 127 -7.31 19.94 -0.40
C TRP A 127 -7.64 20.57 -1.76
N HIS A 128 -8.12 19.77 -2.73
CA HIS A 128 -8.43 20.20 -4.09
C HIS A 128 -9.92 20.19 -4.36
N VAL A 129 -10.77 19.76 -3.42
CA VAL A 129 -12.23 19.74 -3.61
C VAL A 129 -12.92 20.96 -3.02
N LYS A 130 -14.02 21.41 -3.65
CA LYS A 130 -14.78 22.61 -3.26
C LYS A 130 -15.29 22.58 -1.82
N GLU A 131 -15.56 21.40 -1.27
CA GLU A 131 -15.94 21.20 0.13
C GLU A 131 -14.90 21.72 1.13
N PHE A 132 -13.66 21.91 0.68
CA PHE A 132 -12.53 22.42 1.46
C PHE A 132 -11.84 23.62 0.78
N ASP A 133 -12.63 24.47 0.10
CA ASP A 133 -12.20 25.64 -0.70
C ASP A 133 -11.24 25.32 -1.87
N GLY A 134 -11.22 24.08 -2.32
CA GLY A 134 -10.46 23.66 -3.49
C GLY A 134 -11.15 24.00 -4.81
N PRO A 135 -10.41 23.95 -5.94
CA PRO A 135 -10.95 24.37 -7.25
C PRO A 135 -11.78 23.31 -7.97
N ARG A 136 -11.80 22.04 -7.51
CA ARG A 136 -12.45 20.93 -8.22
C ARG A 136 -13.70 20.45 -7.51
N ASP A 137 -14.69 19.98 -8.26
CA ASP A 137 -15.82 19.27 -7.67
C ASP A 137 -15.37 17.92 -7.09
N PHE A 138 -16.02 17.49 -6.01
CA PHE A 138 -15.93 16.11 -5.56
C PHE A 138 -16.38 15.19 -6.71
N GLN A 139 -15.54 14.20 -7.01
CA GLN A 139 -15.76 13.30 -8.14
C GLN A 139 -16.35 11.99 -7.64
N ALA A 140 -17.42 11.53 -8.27
CA ALA A 140 -18.01 10.25 -7.95
C ALA A 140 -17.14 9.08 -8.46
N ILE A 141 -17.21 7.93 -7.78
CA ILE A 141 -16.35 6.78 -8.07
C ILE A 141 -16.45 6.24 -9.51
N TRP A 142 -17.59 6.40 -10.20
CA TRP A 142 -17.73 5.95 -11.58
C TRP A 142 -16.97 6.81 -12.60
N THR A 143 -16.50 7.99 -12.20
CA THR A 143 -15.65 8.84 -13.07
C THR A 143 -14.17 8.43 -13.01
N LEU A 144 -13.83 7.40 -12.22
CA LEU A 144 -12.45 7.04 -11.85
C LEU A 144 -11.46 6.98 -13.01
N PHE A 145 -11.85 6.43 -14.16
CA PHE A 145 -11.02 6.34 -15.37
C PHE A 145 -11.61 7.10 -16.57
N ASN A 146 -12.56 8.00 -16.33
CA ASN A 146 -13.20 8.77 -17.38
C ASN A 146 -12.24 9.85 -17.91
N SER A 147 -11.88 9.77 -19.19
CA SER A 147 -10.94 10.68 -19.84
C SER A 147 -11.43 12.11 -19.99
N LEU A 148 -12.73 12.36 -19.80
CA LEU A 148 -13.32 13.71 -19.82
C LEU A 148 -12.95 14.53 -18.58
N TYR A 149 -12.49 13.88 -17.51
CA TYR A 149 -12.08 14.55 -16.28
C TYR A 149 -10.57 14.67 -16.17
N PRO A 150 -10.06 15.78 -15.60
CA PRO A 150 -8.63 15.91 -15.36
C PRO A 150 -8.14 14.83 -14.38
N LYS A 151 -6.87 14.45 -14.51
CA LYS A 151 -6.25 13.49 -13.59
C LYS A 151 -6.22 14.05 -12.16
N GLY A 152 -6.64 13.21 -11.22
CA GLY A 152 -6.74 13.54 -9.81
C GLY A 152 -5.38 13.59 -9.12
N ASN A 153 -4.45 12.73 -9.58
CA ASN A 153 -3.12 12.52 -9.00
C ASN A 153 -3.15 12.20 -7.51
N CYS A 154 -4.23 11.55 -7.04
CA CYS A 154 -4.48 11.37 -5.62
C CYS A 154 -4.79 9.93 -5.20
N PHE A 155 -5.66 9.25 -5.94
CA PHE A 155 -6.19 7.94 -5.58
C PHE A 155 -5.57 6.83 -6.43
N PRO A 156 -5.09 5.71 -5.85
CA PRO A 156 -5.02 5.39 -4.43
C PRO A 156 -3.90 6.16 -3.69
N ALA A 157 -3.88 6.05 -2.36
CA ALA A 157 -2.91 6.72 -1.49
C ALA A 157 -1.48 6.19 -1.69
N GLY A 158 -0.71 6.86 -2.56
CA GLY A 158 0.64 6.43 -2.93
C GLY A 158 1.66 6.49 -1.79
N HIS A 159 1.58 7.49 -0.91
CA HIS A 159 2.52 7.62 0.23
C HIS A 159 2.31 6.47 1.23
N ALA A 160 1.06 6.15 1.56
CA ALA A 160 0.71 5.04 2.43
C ALA A 160 1.15 3.68 1.86
N SER A 161 1.16 3.54 0.52
CA SER A 161 1.60 2.30 -0.15
C SER A 161 3.06 1.94 0.12
N ALA A 162 3.92 2.92 0.42
CA ALA A 162 5.31 2.65 0.79
C ALA A 162 5.41 1.93 2.15
N GLY A 163 4.44 2.14 3.05
CA GLY A 163 4.32 1.39 4.28
C GLY A 163 3.59 0.06 4.05
N TYR A 164 2.34 0.11 3.60
CA TYR A 164 1.51 -1.09 3.41
C TYR A 164 2.11 -2.12 2.44
N GLY A 165 2.93 -1.68 1.47
CA GLY A 165 3.65 -2.57 0.57
C GLY A 165 4.55 -3.58 1.30
N LEU A 166 4.99 -3.30 2.53
CA LEU A 166 5.76 -4.23 3.36
C LEU A 166 4.95 -5.46 3.81
N PHE A 167 3.63 -5.51 3.57
CA PHE A 167 2.86 -6.75 3.69
C PHE A 167 3.46 -7.89 2.87
N VAL A 168 4.18 -7.59 1.78
CA VAL A 168 4.96 -8.56 0.99
C VAL A 168 5.89 -9.43 1.87
N LEU A 169 6.36 -8.95 3.02
CA LEU A 169 7.18 -9.75 3.95
C LEU A 169 6.45 -11.02 4.41
N TYR A 170 5.15 -10.91 4.70
CA TYR A 170 4.33 -12.07 5.08
C TYR A 170 4.29 -13.11 3.96
N PHE A 171 4.07 -12.66 2.73
CA PHE A 171 3.98 -13.50 1.53
C PHE A 171 5.32 -14.15 1.19
N ALA A 172 6.41 -13.38 1.23
CA ALA A 172 7.76 -13.86 0.99
C ALA A 172 8.11 -15.02 1.94
N LYS A 173 7.82 -14.87 3.23
CA LYS A 173 8.02 -15.92 4.23
C LYS A 173 7.09 -17.11 4.05
N SER A 174 5.89 -16.88 3.52
CA SER A 174 4.91 -17.95 3.29
C SER A 174 5.28 -18.90 2.15
N LEU A 175 6.31 -18.59 1.34
CA LEU A 175 6.75 -19.42 0.21
C LEU A 175 7.45 -20.73 0.61
N TYR A 176 8.10 -20.75 1.76
CA TYR A 176 8.93 -21.89 2.20
C TYR A 176 8.72 -22.28 3.67
N GLN A 177 8.11 -21.42 4.49
CA GLN A 177 7.70 -21.75 5.86
C GLN A 177 6.26 -21.27 6.19
N ARG A 178 5.64 -21.83 7.24
CA ARG A 178 4.38 -21.29 7.77
C ARG A 178 4.65 -19.88 8.31
N SER A 179 4.13 -18.89 7.60
CA SER A 179 4.33 -17.47 7.95
C SER A 179 3.36 -17.03 9.04
N SER A 180 3.89 -16.31 10.03
CA SER A 180 3.08 -15.70 11.09
C SER A 180 2.54 -14.34 10.63
N LEU A 181 1.31 -14.00 11.01
CA LEU A 181 0.71 -12.69 10.71
C LEU A 181 1.53 -11.51 11.24
N LYS A 182 2.46 -11.73 12.19
CA LYS A 182 3.38 -10.70 12.68
C LYS A 182 4.19 -10.04 11.56
N TYR A 183 4.42 -10.73 10.44
CA TYR A 183 5.12 -10.16 9.28
C TYR A 183 4.30 -9.10 8.53
N LEU A 184 3.01 -8.95 8.83
CA LEU A 184 2.19 -7.83 8.36
C LEU A 184 2.38 -6.56 9.21
N LEU A 185 2.84 -6.68 10.46
CA LEU A 185 2.92 -5.56 11.40
C LEU A 185 3.79 -4.39 10.89
N PRO A 186 5.00 -4.60 10.33
CA PRO A 186 5.79 -3.48 9.83
C PRO A 186 5.04 -2.66 8.77
N GLY A 187 4.34 -3.35 7.86
CA GLY A 187 3.55 -2.68 6.83
C GLY A 187 2.29 -2.01 7.35
N LEU A 188 1.63 -2.63 8.33
CA LEU A 188 0.44 -2.06 8.97
C LEU A 188 0.82 -0.77 9.71
N THR A 189 1.85 -0.83 10.55
CA THR A 189 2.28 0.30 11.37
C THR A 189 2.78 1.46 10.50
N LEU A 190 3.70 1.21 9.56
CA LEU A 190 4.21 2.28 8.69
C LEU A 190 3.14 2.82 7.75
N GLY A 191 2.29 1.96 7.21
CA GLY A 191 1.19 2.37 6.34
C GLY A 191 0.17 3.25 7.07
N LEU A 192 -0.19 2.90 8.31
CA LEU A 192 -1.08 3.74 9.13
C LEU A 192 -0.45 5.09 9.46
N ILE A 193 0.83 5.11 9.87
CA ILE A 193 1.56 6.36 10.15
C ILE A 193 1.55 7.27 8.92
N PHE A 194 1.88 6.73 7.75
CA PHE A 194 1.89 7.48 6.50
C PHE A 194 0.50 7.91 6.05
N GLY A 195 -0.50 7.04 6.13
CA GLY A 195 -1.88 7.34 5.73
C GLY A 195 -2.51 8.42 6.60
N ILE A 196 -2.48 8.24 7.92
CA ILE A 196 -3.02 9.21 8.89
C ILE A 196 -2.33 10.57 8.74
N SER A 197 -0.99 10.57 8.59
CA SER A 197 -0.26 11.82 8.35
C SER A 197 -0.71 12.54 7.09
N GLN A 198 -1.12 11.82 6.04
CA GLN A 198 -1.60 12.44 4.80
C GLN A 198 -3.05 12.91 4.92
N GLN A 199 -3.88 12.25 5.73
CA GLN A 199 -5.24 12.72 6.05
C GLN A 199 -5.19 14.03 6.83
N PHE A 200 -4.30 14.15 7.82
CA PHE A 200 -4.08 15.40 8.57
C PHE A 200 -3.63 16.58 7.71
N ARG A 201 -3.03 16.29 6.55
CA ARG A 201 -2.57 17.29 5.57
C ARG A 201 -3.61 17.59 4.50
N GLY A 202 -4.77 16.92 4.49
CA GLY A 202 -5.74 17.01 3.41
C GLY A 202 -5.30 16.39 2.09
N ALA A 203 -4.27 15.54 2.13
CA ALA A 203 -3.67 14.97 0.93
C ALA A 203 -4.38 13.69 0.48
N HIS A 204 -5.10 12.98 1.35
CA HIS A 204 -5.87 11.78 1.01
C HIS A 204 -7.14 11.68 1.85
N PHE A 205 -8.21 11.13 1.27
CA PHE A 205 -9.38 10.65 2.00
C PHE A 205 -9.12 9.26 2.57
N LEU A 206 -9.89 8.85 3.59
CA LEU A 206 -9.74 7.53 4.22
C LEU A 206 -10.00 6.38 3.23
N SER A 207 -10.97 6.53 2.32
CA SER A 207 -11.21 5.55 1.26
C SER A 207 -9.98 5.32 0.36
N HIS A 208 -9.14 6.34 0.15
CA HIS A 208 -7.93 6.22 -0.65
C HIS A 208 -6.91 5.28 0.02
N ASP A 209 -6.78 5.38 1.35
CA ASP A 209 -5.94 4.50 2.16
C ASP A 209 -6.48 3.06 2.20
N LEU A 210 -7.80 2.89 2.34
CA LEU A 210 -8.43 1.56 2.37
C LEU A 210 -8.27 0.81 1.03
N ILE A 211 -8.36 1.51 -0.11
CA ILE A 211 -8.05 0.91 -1.42
C ILE A 211 -6.57 0.57 -1.54
N THR A 212 -5.67 1.42 -1.02
CA THR A 212 -4.24 1.10 -0.95
C THR A 212 -3.98 -0.18 -0.15
N VAL A 213 -4.59 -0.34 1.03
CA VAL A 213 -4.49 -1.57 1.85
C VAL A 213 -4.97 -2.78 1.04
N THR A 214 -6.11 -2.65 0.38
CA THR A 214 -6.69 -3.71 -0.47
C THR A 214 -5.68 -4.15 -1.54
N LEU A 215 -5.11 -3.20 -2.29
CA LEU A 215 -4.14 -3.50 -3.34
C LEU A 215 -2.82 -4.08 -2.79
N CYS A 216 -2.33 -3.57 -1.66
CA CYS A 216 -1.12 -4.07 -1.00
C CYS A 216 -1.27 -5.49 -0.44
N LEU A 217 -2.50 -5.97 -0.22
CA LEU A 217 -2.78 -7.35 0.15
C LEU A 217 -3.00 -8.25 -1.08
N LEU A 218 -3.78 -7.78 -2.05
CA LEU A 218 -4.19 -8.59 -3.21
C LEU A 218 -3.08 -8.78 -4.25
N LEU A 219 -2.23 -7.78 -4.51
CA LEU A 219 -1.16 -7.91 -5.50
C LEU A 219 -0.13 -8.98 -5.08
N PRO A 220 0.43 -8.98 -3.86
CA PRO A 220 1.34 -10.04 -3.43
C PRO A 220 0.66 -11.41 -3.32
N LEU A 221 -0.60 -11.44 -2.90
CA LEU A 221 -1.40 -12.67 -2.90
C LEU A 221 -1.49 -13.26 -4.31
N THR A 222 -1.83 -12.44 -5.30
CA THR A 222 -1.93 -12.85 -6.71
C THR A 222 -0.59 -13.39 -7.21
N VAL A 223 0.52 -12.69 -6.96
CA VAL A 223 1.86 -13.17 -7.35
C VAL A 223 2.17 -14.51 -6.69
N THR A 224 1.86 -14.66 -5.40
CA THR A 224 2.08 -15.91 -4.64
C THR A 224 1.36 -17.10 -5.28
N TYR A 225 0.06 -16.93 -5.57
CA TYR A 225 -0.75 -18.01 -6.15
C TYR A 225 -0.39 -18.30 -7.61
N THR A 226 -0.02 -17.29 -8.40
CA THR A 226 0.49 -17.48 -9.77
C THR A 226 1.77 -18.31 -9.75
N LEU A 227 2.74 -17.97 -8.89
CA LEU A 227 3.98 -18.74 -8.76
C LEU A 227 3.72 -20.18 -8.27
N HIS A 228 2.74 -20.38 -7.39
CA HIS A 228 2.34 -21.71 -6.94
C HIS A 228 1.78 -22.55 -8.09
N PHE A 229 0.87 -21.99 -8.88
CA PHE A 229 0.27 -22.69 -10.02
C PHE A 229 1.32 -23.04 -11.09
N LEU A 230 2.24 -22.13 -11.39
CA LEU A 230 3.33 -22.36 -12.34
C LEU A 230 4.33 -23.44 -11.89
N ARG A 231 4.49 -23.66 -10.57
CA ARG A 231 5.36 -24.73 -10.03
C ARG A 231 4.72 -26.12 -10.05
N LYS A 232 3.40 -26.21 -10.23
CA LYS A 232 2.66 -27.47 -10.29
C LYS A 232 2.58 -28.07 -11.71
N ARG A 233 2.91 -27.28 -12.73
CA ARG A 233 3.10 -27.74 -14.11
C ARG A 233 4.55 -28.14 -14.31
#